data_AF-A0A8T3MTM0-F1
#
_entry.id   AF-A0A8T3MTM0-F1
#
_cell.length_a   1.000
_cell.length_b   1.000
_cell.length_c   1.000
_cell.angle_alpha   90.00
_cell.angle_beta   90.00
_cell.angle_gamma   90.00
#
_symmetry.space_group_name_H-M   'P 1'
#
loop_
_entity.id
_entity.type
_entity.pdbx_description
1 polymer ?
#
loop_
_entity_poly.entity_id
_entity_poly.type
_entity_poly.pdbx_seq_one_letter_code
_entity_poly.pdbx_strand_id
1 'polypeptide(L)' 'MTDSPARLPIGVSLRTIRAEPGWWLESARRLDEAGYAGVWAWDHFMGRGDLTVPVVEGPTILAMAAGATNQIT' A
#
# COMPACT_ATOMS: atom_id res chain seq x y z
N MET A 1 5.22 -21.16 -31.27
CA MET A 1 4.41 -20.47 -30.24
C MET A 1 5.32 -20.32 -29.02
N THR A 2 6.04 -19.21 -28.92
CA THR A 2 6.91 -18.95 -27.77
C THR A 2 6.03 -18.45 -26.65
N ASP A 3 5.87 -19.27 -25.62
CA ASP A 3 5.22 -18.86 -24.38
C ASP A 3 5.97 -17.63 -23.85
N SER A 4 5.28 -16.50 -23.72
CA SER A 4 5.91 -15.35 -23.06
C SER A 4 6.17 -15.76 -21.62
N PRO A 5 7.36 -15.49 -21.04
CA PRO A 5 7.60 -15.79 -19.64
C PRO A 5 6.49 -15.14 -18.81
N ALA A 6 5.92 -15.91 -17.88
CA ALA A 6 4.90 -15.42 -16.97
C ALA A 6 5.39 -14.10 -16.34
N ARG A 7 4.56 -13.06 -16.38
CA ARG A 7 4.93 -11.75 -15.82
C ARG A 7 5.25 -11.92 -14.34
N LEU A 8 6.40 -11.41 -13.91
CA LEU A 8 6.76 -11.39 -12.50
C LEU A 8 5.74 -10.53 -11.72
N PRO A 9 5.15 -11.03 -10.63
CA PRO A 9 4.24 -10.24 -9.81
C PRO A 9 5.01 -9.10 -9.15
N ILE A 10 4.56 -7.86 -9.35
CA ILE A 10 5.14 -6.66 -8.75
C ILE A 10 4.16 -6.10 -7.73
N GLY A 11 4.66 -5.75 -6.54
CA GLY A 11 3.89 -4.98 -5.57
C GLY A 11 4.62 -3.72 -5.13
N VAL A 12 3.99 -2.94 -4.25
CA VAL A 12 4.47 -1.61 -3.84
C VAL A 12 4.41 -1.46 -2.32
N SER A 13 5.52 -1.04 -1.71
CA SER A 13 5.49 -0.55 -0.34
C SER A 13 5.12 0.93 -0.33
N LEU A 14 3.92 1.25 0.17
CA LEU A 14 3.46 2.62 0.32
C LEU A 14 4.04 3.22 1.62
N ARG A 15 4.51 4.47 1.53
CA ARG A 15 5.02 5.17 2.72
C ARG A 15 3.92 5.30 3.78
N THR A 16 4.30 5.16 5.04
CA THR A 16 3.41 5.39 6.18
C THR A 16 3.73 6.67 6.94
N ILE A 17 4.99 7.14 6.90
CA ILE A 17 5.39 8.45 7.42
C ILE A 17 5.04 9.57 6.41
N ARG A 18 4.51 10.69 6.91
CA ARG A 18 3.98 11.82 6.11
C ARG A 18 2.85 11.40 5.18
N ALA A 19 2.10 10.37 5.57
CA ALA A 19 0.95 9.87 4.83
C ALA A 19 -0.35 10.20 5.56
N GLU A 20 -1.40 10.44 4.79
CA GLU A 20 -2.76 10.60 5.27
C GLU A 20 -3.61 9.41 4.80
N PRO A 21 -4.61 8.93 5.58
CA PRO A 21 -5.38 7.75 5.23
C PRO A 21 -6.03 7.81 3.84
N GLY A 22 -6.59 8.95 3.46
CA GLY A 22 -7.23 9.13 2.15
C GLY A 22 -6.25 9.00 0.98
N TRP A 23 -5.05 9.59 1.11
CA TRP A 23 -4.00 9.43 0.10
C TRP A 23 -3.54 7.97 -0.01
N TRP A 24 -3.41 7.30 1.13
CA TRP A 24 -2.93 5.92 1.20
C TRP A 24 -3.93 4.97 0.52
N LEU A 25 -5.22 5.06 0.87
CA LEU A 25 -6.27 4.23 0.29
C LEU A 25 -6.47 4.46 -1.21
N GLU A 26 -6.46 5.72 -1.66
CA GLU A 26 -6.54 6.03 -3.08
C GLU A 26 -5.33 5.48 -3.85
N SER A 27 -4.15 5.48 -3.24
CA SER A 27 -2.97 4.85 -3.84
C SER A 27 -3.14 3.33 -3.96
N ALA A 28 -3.65 2.67 -2.91
CA ALA A 28 -3.93 1.23 -2.95
C ALA A 28 -4.95 0.87 -4.04
N ARG A 29 -6.05 1.63 -4.15
CA ARG A 29 -7.07 1.45 -5.20
C ARG A 29 -6.47 1.58 -6.60
N ARG A 30 -5.62 2.60 -6.82
CA ARG A 30 -4.97 2.80 -8.12
C ARG A 30 -3.98 1.69 -8.46
N LEU A 31 -3.32 1.11 -7.46
CA LEU A 31 -2.40 -0.02 -7.66
C LEU A 31 -3.16 -1.32 -7.96
N ASP A 32 -4.29 -1.54 -7.28
CA ASP A 32 -5.22 -2.64 -7.58
C ASP A 32 -5.70 -2.57 -9.03
N GLU A 33 -6.19 -1.40 -9.47
CA GLU A 33 -6.66 -1.17 -10.85
C GLU A 33 -5.55 -1.30 -11.91
N ALA A 34 -4.31 -1.00 -11.52
CA ALA A 34 -3.15 -1.15 -12.40
C ALA A 34 -2.61 -2.59 -12.47
N GLY A 35 -3.18 -3.52 -11.70
CA GLY A 35 -2.80 -4.94 -11.71
C GLY A 35 -1.52 -5.25 -10.93
N TYR A 36 -1.19 -4.45 -9.91
CA TYR A 36 -0.13 -4.80 -8.97
C TYR A 36 -0.59 -5.97 -8.09
N ALA A 37 0.36 -6.83 -7.74
CA ALA A 37 0.10 -8.06 -6.99
C ALA A 37 -0.05 -7.82 -5.48
N GLY A 38 0.57 -6.76 -4.93
CA GLY A 38 0.45 -6.48 -3.51
C GLY A 38 0.80 -5.06 -3.07
N VAL A 39 0.33 -4.69 -1.88
CA VAL A 39 0.72 -3.48 -1.15
C VAL A 39 1.27 -3.80 0.23
N TRP A 40 2.32 -3.10 0.63
CA TRP A 40 2.89 -3.23 1.98
C TRP A 40 2.99 -1.90 2.69
N ALA A 41 2.74 -1.92 4.00
CA ALA A 41 2.94 -0.79 4.90
C ALA A 41 4.07 -1.11 5.88
N TRP A 42 5.00 -0.17 6.08
CA TRP A 42 5.92 -0.25 7.21
C TRP A 42 5.23 0.28 8.46
N ASP A 43 5.19 -0.52 9.52
CA ASP A 43 4.62 -0.10 10.78
C ASP A 43 5.55 0.86 11.53
N HIS A 44 5.08 2.09 11.73
CA HIS A 44 5.83 3.13 12.43
C HIS A 44 4.96 3.69 13.54
N PHE A 45 5.51 3.73 14.75
CA PHE A 45 4.86 4.38 15.87
C PHE A 45 4.88 5.92 15.76
N MET A 46 5.90 6.50 15.13
CA MET A 46 6.08 7.95 15.03
C MET A 46 6.89 8.39 13.81
N GLY A 47 6.79 9.68 13.44
CA GLY A 47 7.50 10.26 12.30
C GLY A 47 8.96 10.58 12.58
N ARG A 48 9.82 9.56 12.68
CA ARG A 48 11.28 9.70 12.85
C ARG A 48 11.70 10.56 14.06
N GLY A 49 11.03 10.42 15.20
CA GLY A 49 11.33 11.20 16.41
C GLY A 49 10.51 12.49 16.56
N ASP A 50 9.72 12.87 15.54
CA ASP A 50 8.82 14.03 15.59
C ASP A 50 7.35 13.56 15.68
N LEU A 51 6.66 13.94 16.76
CA LEU A 51 5.25 13.60 17.01
C LEU A 51 4.26 14.44 16.18
N THR A 52 4.72 15.53 15.56
CA THR A 52 3.90 16.39 14.70
C THR A 52 3.83 15.88 13.26
N VAL A 53 4.71 14.95 12.88
CA VAL A 53 4.71 14.34 11.56
C VAL A 53 3.65 13.24 11.51
N PRO A 54 2.67 13.33 10.58
CA PRO A 54 1.59 12.35 10.51
C PRO A 54 2.12 10.99 10.08
N VAL A 55 1.55 9.94 10.66
CA VAL A 55 1.83 8.55 10.35
C VAL A 55 0.51 7.78 10.29
N VAL A 56 0.30 7.00 9.25
CA VAL A 56 -0.80 6.01 9.23
C VAL A 56 -0.36 4.75 9.96
N GLU A 57 -1.21 4.23 10.85
CA GLU A 57 -0.95 2.99 11.58
C GLU A 57 -1.11 1.79 10.65
N GLY A 58 -0.14 0.87 10.67
CA GLY A 58 0.03 -0.16 9.64
C GLY A 58 -1.12 -1.17 9.56
N PRO A 59 -1.44 -1.89 10.65
CA PRO A 59 -2.57 -2.81 10.70
C PRO A 59 -3.92 -2.21 10.26
N THR A 60 -4.27 -1.03 10.76
CA THR A 60 -5.53 -0.35 10.43
C THR A 60 -5.59 0.02 8.96
N ILE A 61 -4.53 0.61 8.42
CA ILE A 61 -4.56 1.05 7.01
C ILE A 61 -4.59 -0.14 6.05
N LEU A 62 -3.90 -1.24 6.37
CA LEU A 62 -3.96 -2.48 5.59
C LEU A 62 -5.34 -3.13 5.66
N ALA A 63 -5.98 -3.16 6.83
CA ALA A 63 -7.34 -3.68 6.96
C ALA A 63 -8.35 -2.84 6.16
N MET A 64 -8.22 -1.52 6.19
CA MET A 64 -9.05 -0.62 5.37
C MET A 64 -8.80 -0.83 3.88
N ALA A 65 -7.54 -1.03 3.47
CA ALA A 65 -7.18 -1.27 2.08
C ALA A 65 -7.79 -2.57 1.56
N ALA A 66 -7.73 -3.66 2.34
CA ALA A 66 -8.35 -4.93 2.00
C ALA A 66 -9.87 -4.79 1.74
N GLY A 67 -10.54 -3.86 2.42
CA GLY A 67 -11.96 -3.55 2.17
C GLY A 67 -12.22 -2.58 1.00
N ALA A 68 -11.19 -1.91 0.48
CA ALA A 68 -11.27 -0.90 -0.57
C ALA A 68 -10.72 -1.36 -1.93
N THR A 69 -10.16 -2.58 -2.00
CA THR A 69 -9.55 -3.16 -3.20
C THR A 69 -10.13 -4.54 -3.51
N ASN A 70 -9.92 -5.04 -4.73
CA ASN A 70 -10.56 -6.26 -5.22
C ASN A 70 -9.59 -7.42 -5.49
N GLN A 71 -8.35 -7.15 -5.89
CA GLN A 71 -7.40 -8.16 -6.38
C GLN A 71 -6.06 -8.13 -5.65
N ILE A 72 -5.60 -6.94 -5.27
CA ILE A 72 -4.31 -6.73 -4.60
C ILE A 72 -4.31 -7.33 -3.19
N THR A 73 -3.18 -7.93 -2.80
CA THR A 73 -2.95 -8.49 -1.44
C THR A 73 -2.17 -7.55 -0.54
#